data_AF-A0A2G4B351-F1
#
_entry.id   AF-A0A2G4B351-F1
#
_cell.length_a   1.000
_cell.length_b   1.000
_cell.length_c   1.000
_cell.angle_alpha   90.00
_cell.angle_beta   90.00
_cell.angle_gamma   90.00
#
_symmetry.space_group_name_H-M   'P 1'
#
loop_
_entity.id
_entity.type
_entity.pdbx_description
1 polymer ?
#
loop_
_entity_poly.entity_id
_entity_poly.type
_entity_poly.pdbx_seq_one_letter_code
_entity_poly.pdbx_strand_id
1 'polypeptide(L)' 'MKINKTMTTYNQHGTFNWFEVDGETYILFKVGINSALLNQHYEDVTEQNNEIYRLLGAIP' A
#
# COMPACT_ATOMS: atom_id res chain seq x y z
N MET A 1 15.03 -10.68 8.77
CA MET A 1 13.70 -10.37 8.22
C MET A 1 12.74 -11.48 8.61
N LYS A 2 11.88 -11.22 9.60
CA LYS A 2 10.78 -12.11 9.97
C LYS A 2 9.47 -11.40 9.67
N ILE A 3 8.62 -12.02 8.85
CA ILE A 3 7.26 -11.53 8.62
C ILE A 3 6.39 -12.11 9.73
N ASN A 4 5.85 -11.24 10.58
CA ASN A 4 5.08 -11.66 11.76
C ASN A 4 3.60 -11.81 11.43
N LYS A 5 3.06 -10.91 10.60
CA LYS A 5 1.65 -10.86 10.22
C LYS A 5 1.52 -10.38 8.79
N THR A 6 0.50 -10.88 8.10
CA THR A 6 0.09 -10.39 6.80
C THR A 6 -1.42 -10.24 6.74
N MET A 7 -1.91 -9.20 6.08
CA MET A 7 -3.32 -9.04 5.77
C MET A 7 -3.45 -8.56 4.32
N THR A 8 -4.46 -9.04 3.61
CA THR A 8 -4.75 -8.59 2.25
C THR A 8 -6.16 -8.05 2.19
N THR A 9 -6.31 -6.84 1.67
CA THR A 9 -7.60 -6.21 1.38
C THR A 9 -7.69 -5.83 -0.08
N TYR A 10 -8.92 -5.75 -0.60
CA TYR A 10 -9.20 -5.48 -2.00
C TYR A 10 -10.21 -4.35 -2.11
N ASN A 11 -10.05 -3.49 -3.11
CA ASN A 11 -11.08 -2.56 -3.52
C ASN A 11 -11.20 -2.51 -5.06
N GLN A 12 -12.04 -1.62 -5.57
CA GLN A 12 -12.22 -1.44 -7.02
C GLN A 12 -10.96 -0.98 -7.77
N HIS A 13 -9.96 -0.47 -7.05
CA HIS A 13 -8.72 0.09 -7.62
C HIS A 13 -7.55 -0.89 -7.57
N GLY A 14 -7.56 -1.87 -6.67
CA GLY A 14 -6.45 -2.81 -6.55
C GLY A 14 -6.44 -3.63 -5.26
N THR A 15 -5.28 -4.20 -4.98
CA THR A 15 -5.02 -5.05 -3.81
C THR A 15 -4.03 -4.34 -2.88
N PHE A 16 -4.34 -4.34 -1.58
CA PHE A 16 -3.45 -3.85 -0.53
C PHE A 16 -2.92 -5.05 0.26
N ASN A 17 -1.60 -5.17 0.32
CA ASN A 17 -0.91 -6.16 1.13
C ASN A 17 -0.26 -5.46 2.32
N TRP A 18 -0.67 -5.84 3.51
CA TRP A 18 -0.13 -5.37 4.78
C TRP A 18 0.84 -6.42 5.30
N PHE A 19 2.02 -6.01 5.75
CA PHE A 19 3.00 -6.92 6.34
C PHE A 19 3.69 -6.25 7.53
N GLU A 20 3.78 -7.00 8.64
CA GLU A 20 4.55 -6.61 9.82
C GLU A 20 5.93 -7.27 9.74
N VAL A 21 6.99 -6.46 9.65
CA VAL A 21 8.38 -6.92 9.51
C VAL A 21 9.21 -6.27 10.61
N ASP A 22 9.81 -7.10 11.46
CA ASP A 22 10.71 -6.66 12.53
C ASP A 22 10.10 -5.57 13.45
N GLY A 23 8.75 -5.54 13.59
CA GLY A 23 8.00 -4.61 14.43
C GLY A 23 7.31 -3.46 13.67
N GLU A 24 7.70 -3.23 12.41
CA GLU A 24 7.18 -2.15 11.56
C GLU A 24 6.09 -2.66 10.61
N THR A 25 5.08 -1.83 10.34
CA THR A 25 3.97 -2.16 9.42
C THR A 25 4.19 -1.50 8.07
N TYR A 26 4.12 -2.30 7.01
CA TYR A 26 4.27 -1.84 5.64
C TYR A 26 3.02 -2.15 4.82
N ILE A 27 2.78 -1.33 3.80
CA ILE A 27 1.61 -1.43 2.93
C ILE A 27 2.08 -1.41 1.48
N LEU A 28 1.81 -2.48 0.74
CA LEU A 28 2.07 -2.56 -0.70
C LEU A 28 0.74 -2.53 -1.45
N PHE A 29 0.54 -1.50 -2.25
CA PHE A 29 -0.59 -1.41 -3.17
C PHE A 29 -0.21 -2.00 -4.53
N LYS A 30 -1.10 -2.80 -5.11
CA LYS A 30 -0.91 -3.44 -6.42
C LYS A 30 -2.12 -3.19 -7.32
N VAL A 31 -1.84 -2.78 -8.56
CA VAL A 31 -2.82 -2.64 -9.63
C VAL A 31 -2.26 -3.21 -10.94
N GLY A 32 -2.85 -4.29 -11.44
CA GLY A 32 -2.32 -5.00 -12.61
C GLY A 32 -0.86 -5.45 -12.40
N ILE A 33 0.04 -4.96 -13.25
CA ILE A 33 1.50 -5.20 -13.14
C ILE A 33 2.23 -4.15 -12.30
N ASN A 34 1.55 -3.08 -11.90
CA ASN A 34 2.14 -1.97 -11.16
C ASN A 34 1.98 -2.19 -9.65
N SER A 35 2.94 -1.68 -8.88
CA SER A 35 2.86 -1.68 -7.43
C SER A 35 3.68 -0.56 -6.82
N ALA A 36 3.25 -0.04 -5.68
CA ALA A 36 4.07 0.84 -4.84
C ALA A 36 3.93 0.51 -3.37
N LEU A 37 5.04 0.70 -2.66
CA LEU A 37 5.05 0.74 -1.21
C LEU A 37 4.47 2.08 -0.78
N LEU A 38 3.37 2.07 -0.05
CA LEU A 38 2.75 3.26 0.49
C LEU A 38 3.43 3.68 1.79
N ASN A 39 3.28 4.95 2.16
CA ASN A 39 3.78 5.45 3.44
C ASN A 39 3.23 4.59 4.60
N GLN A 40 4.12 4.09 5.45
CA GLN A 40 3.79 3.28 6.63
C GLN A 40 2.98 4.03 7.69
N HIS A 41 3.08 5.35 7.73
CA HIS A 41 2.31 6.21 8.63
C HIS A 41 0.89 6.37 8.11
N TYR A 42 -0.04 5.59 8.67
CA TYR A 42 -1.45 5.60 8.27
C TYR A 42 -2.13 6.98 8.41
N GLU A 43 -1.60 7.84 9.27
CA GLU A 43 -2.07 9.21 9.44
C GLU A 43 -1.76 10.12 8.24
N ASP A 44 -0.76 9.79 7.41
CA ASP A 44 -0.44 10.52 6.19
C ASP A 44 -1.22 9.99 4.98
N VAL A 45 -2.53 10.11 5.07
CA VAL A 45 -3.47 9.69 4.01
C VAL A 45 -3.23 10.47 2.72
N THR A 46 -2.68 11.68 2.79
CA THR A 46 -2.43 12.52 1.61
C THR A 46 -1.32 11.93 0.74
N GLU A 47 -0.19 11.55 1.32
CA GLU A 47 0.91 10.94 0.58
C GLU A 47 0.49 9.58 -0.01
N GLN A 48 -0.21 8.76 0.77
CA GLN A 48 -0.73 7.47 0.30
C GLN A 48 -1.67 7.65 -0.91
N ASN A 49 -2.60 8.61 -0.85
CA ASN A 49 -3.51 8.87 -1.95
C ASN A 49 -2.79 9.36 -3.20
N ASN A 50 -1.82 10.27 -3.05
CA ASN A 50 -1.04 10.78 -4.18
C ASN A 50 -0.32 9.64 -4.92
N GLU A 51 0.29 8.70 -4.18
CA GLU A 51 1.00 7.58 -4.77
C GLU A 51 0.03 6.57 -5.41
N ILE A 52 -1.14 6.32 -4.80
CA ILE A 52 -2.21 5.50 -5.40
C ILE A 52 -2.70 6.12 -6.71
N TYR A 53 -3.03 7.41 -6.74
CA TYR A 53 -3.50 8.10 -7.95
C TYR A 53 -2.44 8.07 -9.06
N ARG A 54 -1.18 8.31 -8.70
CA ARG A 54 -0.04 8.20 -9.62
C ARG A 54 0.06 6.81 -10.25
N LEU A 55 -0.09 5.74 -9.46
CA LEU A 55 -0.12 4.35 -9.96
C LEU A 55 -1.30 4.03 -10.84
N LEU A 56 -2.45 4.63 -10.54
CA LEU A 56 -3.68 4.49 -11.33
C LEU A 56 -3.63 5.30 -12.64
N GLY A 57 -2.60 6.14 -12.84
CA GLY A 57 -2.53 7.05 -13.97
C GLY A 57 -3.62 8.13 -13.95
N ALA A 58 -4.22 8.36 -12.78
CA ALA A 58 -5.22 9.38 -12.54
C ALA A 58 -4.54 10.58 -11.86
N ILE A 59 -4.88 11.79 -12.30
CA ILE A 59 -4.51 13.01 -11.57
C ILE A 59 -5.53 13.15 -10.44
N PRO A 60 -5.11 13.39 -9.17
CA PRO A 60 -6.01 13.55 -8.03
C PRO A 60 -7.10 14.59 -8.25
#